data_AF-A0A3B0Z1N1-F1
#
_entry.id   AF-A0A3B0Z1N1-F1
#
_cell.length_a   1.000
_cell.length_b   1.000
_cell.length_c   1.000
_cell.angle_alpha   90.00
_cell.angle_beta   90.00
_cell.angle_gamma   90.00
#
_symmetry.space_group_name_H-M   'P 1'
#
loop_
_entity.id
_entity.type
_entity.pdbx_description
1 polymer ?
#
loop_
_entity_poly.entity_id
_entity_poly.type
_entity_poly.pdbx_seq_one_letter_code
_entity_poly.pdbx_strand_id
1 'polypeptide(L)'
;MKRGFIRFALVACTLLNVAYAGTDSTTSPDIFDLPITTLSGDTFTLGEYRNRQAIYLKFWATWCQPCRKEMPHLQHAFEKYGDKINIVAVNIGINEDMAAIKATMQEFGLTLPITVDSSGALSKAFNMIGTPYHILIDKNGNVVHHGHKASEELDNKLAQLSDYRIKMLPGTPLQHTTTRAPDLGQNTDKLSALFFLSTWCDWYLKDSRPAMSANCTNAQQLVNTLYTDNPEIDWRGIVSRLWTGKKELNAYREKHHVQHPLVIDTSGDVFLKYDVKHLPTLILTRNGKEVFRETDFSHTTALTDRIKTFYSRKTSKTTHNTPSPINTAKH
;
A
#
# COMPACT_ATOMS: atom_id res chain seq x y z
N MET A 1 -23.81 -26.23 -79.87
CA MET A 1 -23.15 -27.10 -78.87
C MET A 1 -21.62 -26.97 -79.01
N LYS A 2 -20.98 -26.12 -78.19
CA LYS A 2 -19.51 -26.07 -78.07
C LYS A 2 -19.16 -25.86 -76.59
N ARG A 3 -18.26 -26.71 -76.12
CA ARG A 3 -17.88 -26.98 -74.73
C ARG A 3 -17.03 -25.83 -74.15
N GLY A 4 -17.38 -25.34 -72.96
CA GLY A 4 -16.62 -24.36 -72.21
C GLY A 4 -15.51 -25.02 -71.38
N PHE A 5 -14.29 -24.48 -71.48
CA PHE A 5 -13.13 -24.86 -70.67
C PHE A 5 -13.17 -24.15 -69.31
N ILE A 6 -13.13 -24.91 -68.22
CA ILE A 6 -12.95 -24.41 -66.85
C ILE A 6 -11.44 -24.27 -66.61
N ARG A 7 -10.97 -23.05 -66.36
CA ARG A 7 -9.61 -22.78 -65.87
C ARG A 7 -9.61 -22.77 -64.34
N PHE A 8 -8.86 -23.69 -63.73
CA PHE A 8 -8.51 -23.66 -62.31
C PHE A 8 -7.54 -22.50 -62.04
N ALA A 9 -7.92 -21.57 -61.16
CA ALA A 9 -7.02 -20.57 -60.62
C ALA A 9 -6.39 -21.10 -59.32
N LEU A 10 -5.07 -21.27 -59.31
CA LEU A 10 -4.28 -21.53 -58.11
C LEU A 10 -4.25 -20.25 -57.26
N VAL A 11 -4.86 -20.29 -56.07
CA VAL A 11 -4.72 -19.22 -55.06
C VAL A 11 -3.45 -19.51 -54.25
N ALA A 12 -2.41 -18.71 -54.47
CA ALA A 12 -1.20 -18.73 -53.66
C ALA A 12 -1.49 -18.13 -52.28
N CYS A 13 -1.46 -18.97 -51.24
CA CYS A 13 -1.66 -18.56 -49.85
C CYS A 13 -0.32 -18.03 -49.29
N THR A 14 -0.12 -16.71 -49.35
CA THR A 14 1.02 -16.05 -48.70
C THR A 14 0.77 -15.98 -47.20
N LEU A 15 1.54 -16.75 -46.43
CA LEU A 15 1.60 -16.69 -44.97
C LEU A 15 2.25 -15.36 -44.54
N LEU A 16 1.44 -14.42 -44.06
CA LEU A 16 1.90 -13.23 -43.36
C LEU A 16 2.32 -13.63 -41.95
N ASN A 17 3.63 -13.68 -41.70
CA ASN A 17 4.19 -13.71 -40.35
C ASN A 17 3.92 -12.35 -39.68
N VAL A 18 2.82 -12.26 -38.92
CA VAL A 18 2.61 -11.16 -37.99
C VAL A 18 3.53 -11.38 -36.81
N ALA A 19 4.67 -10.69 -36.80
CA ALA A 19 5.51 -10.58 -35.63
C ALA A 19 4.71 -9.85 -34.54
N TYR A 20 4.25 -10.59 -33.54
CA TYR A 20 3.62 -10.03 -32.35
C TYR A 20 4.74 -9.37 -31.52
N ALA A 21 4.93 -8.07 -31.74
CA ALA A 21 5.74 -7.25 -30.85
C ALA A 21 4.98 -7.16 -29.51
N GLY A 22 5.38 -7.96 -28.53
CA GLY A 22 4.88 -7.85 -27.16
C GLY A 22 5.30 -6.52 -26.57
N THR A 23 4.37 -5.59 -26.46
CA THR A 23 4.52 -4.39 -25.63
C THR A 23 3.93 -4.66 -24.26
N ASP A 24 4.61 -5.48 -23.46
CA ASP A 24 4.40 -5.49 -22.00
C ASP A 24 5.45 -4.58 -21.36
N SER A 25 5.20 -3.27 -21.47
CA SER A 25 5.77 -2.29 -20.55
C SER A 25 4.61 -1.53 -19.93
N THR A 26 4.02 -2.12 -18.88
CA THR A 26 3.18 -1.37 -17.93
C THR A 26 4.07 -0.40 -17.17
N THR A 27 4.46 0.70 -17.82
CA THR A 27 5.09 1.83 -17.16
C THR A 27 4.12 2.34 -16.11
N SER A 28 4.54 2.32 -14.83
CA SER A 28 3.77 3.00 -13.77
C SER A 28 3.51 4.44 -14.22
N PRO A 29 2.30 4.97 -14.00
CA PRO A 29 1.97 6.34 -14.42
C PRO A 29 2.99 7.33 -13.83
N ASP A 30 3.39 8.29 -14.65
CA ASP A 30 4.28 9.37 -14.23
C ASP A 30 3.66 10.08 -13.02
N ILE A 31 4.49 10.52 -12.07
CA ILE A 31 4.03 11.25 -10.89
C ILE A 31 3.20 12.48 -11.25
N PHE A 32 3.48 13.11 -12.40
CA PHE A 32 2.73 14.25 -12.89
C PHE A 32 1.34 13.88 -13.40
N ASP A 33 1.10 12.63 -13.78
CA ASP A 33 -0.17 12.16 -14.36
C ASP A 33 -1.02 11.38 -13.34
N LEU A 34 -0.55 11.24 -12.09
CA LEU A 34 -1.31 10.60 -11.03
C LEU A 34 -2.57 11.42 -10.69
N PRO A 35 -3.77 10.81 -10.75
CA PRO A 35 -5.01 11.51 -10.44
C PRO A 35 -5.12 11.77 -8.94
N ILE A 36 -5.50 13.00 -8.60
CA ILE A 36 -5.84 13.45 -7.25
C ILE A 36 -7.32 13.81 -7.27
N THR A 37 -8.16 12.91 -6.75
CA THR A 37 -9.60 13.14 -6.61
C THR A 37 -9.91 13.61 -5.20
N THR A 38 -10.47 14.80 -5.06
CA THR A 38 -10.88 15.37 -3.78
C THR A 38 -12.20 14.75 -3.31
N LEU A 39 -12.50 14.93 -2.02
CA LEU A 39 -13.78 14.52 -1.44
C LEU A 39 -14.99 15.29 -2.00
N SER A 40 -14.78 16.47 -2.61
CA SER A 40 -15.81 17.20 -3.35
C SER A 40 -16.10 16.60 -4.73
N GLY A 41 -15.24 15.70 -5.22
CA GLY A 41 -15.37 15.05 -6.53
C GLY A 41 -14.48 15.67 -7.62
N ASP A 42 -13.81 16.78 -7.34
CA ASP A 42 -12.87 17.39 -8.28
C ASP A 42 -11.67 16.48 -8.49
N THR A 43 -11.27 16.27 -9.74
CA THR A 43 -10.10 15.46 -10.08
C THR A 43 -9.13 16.28 -10.90
N PHE A 44 -7.86 16.23 -10.52
CA PHE A 44 -6.78 16.89 -11.23
C PHE A 44 -5.49 16.06 -11.15
N THR A 45 -4.49 16.44 -11.92
CA THR A 45 -3.13 15.87 -11.88
C THR A 45 -2.10 16.96 -11.56
N LEU A 46 -0.91 16.61 -11.07
CA LEU A 46 0.14 17.62 -10.82
C LEU A 46 0.58 18.28 -12.14
N GLY A 47 0.54 17.54 -13.25
CA GLY A 47 0.85 17.99 -14.60
C GLY A 47 -0.02 19.16 -15.05
N GLU A 48 -1.32 19.13 -14.75
CA GLU A 48 -2.27 20.20 -15.09
C GLU A 48 -1.96 21.55 -14.45
N TYR A 49 -1.21 21.56 -13.35
CA TYR A 49 -0.80 22.77 -12.62
C TYR A 49 0.61 23.24 -12.97
N ARG A 50 1.39 22.45 -13.71
CA ARG A 50 2.70 22.88 -14.22
C ARG A 50 2.54 24.15 -15.05
N ASN A 51 3.47 25.06 -14.86
CA ASN A 51 3.53 26.41 -15.42
C ASN A 51 2.35 27.33 -15.06
N ARG A 52 1.41 26.88 -14.21
CA ARG A 52 0.22 27.65 -13.81
C ARG A 52 0.27 28.06 -12.36
N GLN A 53 0.41 27.10 -11.45
CA GLN A 53 0.33 27.32 -10.01
C GLN A 53 1.32 26.45 -9.25
N ALA A 54 1.79 26.93 -8.10
CA ALA A 54 2.49 26.07 -7.15
C ALA A 54 1.48 25.12 -6.48
N ILE A 55 1.96 23.97 -6.00
CA ILE A 55 1.15 22.95 -5.34
C ILE A 55 1.74 22.68 -3.97
N TYR A 56 0.91 22.67 -2.93
CA TYR A 56 1.27 22.27 -1.58
C TYR A 56 0.45 21.07 -1.17
N LEU A 57 1.12 19.95 -0.92
CA LEU A 57 0.52 18.73 -0.40
C LEU A 57 0.92 18.54 1.06
N LYS A 58 -0.06 18.28 1.93
CA LYS A 58 0.19 17.81 3.29
C LYS A 58 -0.37 16.39 3.47
N PHE A 59 0.50 15.41 3.64
CA PHE A 59 0.12 14.04 3.96
C PHE A 59 -0.18 13.89 5.44
N TRP A 60 -1.30 13.26 5.77
CA TRP A 60 -1.80 13.14 7.13
C TRP A 60 -2.64 11.87 7.36
N ALA A 61 -2.93 11.62 8.63
CA ALA A 61 -3.91 10.63 9.06
C ALA A 61 -4.70 11.18 10.26
N THR A 62 -5.95 10.76 10.42
CA THR A 62 -6.85 11.19 11.51
C THR A 62 -6.34 10.73 12.87
N TRP A 63 -5.58 9.63 12.91
CA TRP A 63 -4.92 9.09 14.10
C TRP A 63 -3.54 9.69 14.38
N CYS A 64 -2.96 10.45 13.44
CA CYS A 64 -1.66 11.08 13.60
C CYS A 64 -1.78 12.35 14.45
N GLN A 65 -1.40 12.27 15.73
CA GLN A 65 -1.52 13.39 16.67
C GLN A 65 -0.74 14.66 16.26
N PRO A 66 0.53 14.59 15.81
CA PRO A 66 1.21 15.78 15.28
C PRO A 66 0.48 16.38 14.07
N CYS A 67 -0.08 15.54 13.19
CA CYS A 67 -0.81 16.02 12.01
C CYS A 67 -2.01 16.86 12.40
N ARG A 68 -2.75 16.42 13.44
CA ARG A 68 -3.91 17.13 14.01
C ARG A 68 -3.50 18.48 14.58
N LYS A 69 -2.39 18.55 15.33
CA LYS A 69 -1.86 19.82 15.88
C LYS A 69 -1.55 20.86 14.80
N GLU A 70 -1.21 20.42 13.60
CA GLU A 70 -0.91 21.29 12.46
C GLU A 70 -2.13 21.61 11.57
N MET A 71 -3.31 21.06 11.86
CA MET A 71 -4.51 21.33 11.04
C MET A 71 -4.93 22.82 11.06
N PRO A 72 -4.92 23.53 12.21
CA PRO A 72 -5.22 24.96 12.21
C PRO A 72 -4.25 25.79 11.35
N HIS A 73 -2.95 25.44 11.38
CA HIS A 73 -1.95 26.10 10.53
C HIS A 73 -2.21 25.87 9.04
N LEU A 74 -2.51 24.62 8.67
CA LEU A 74 -2.82 24.25 7.29
C LEU A 74 -4.07 24.99 6.76
N GLN A 75 -5.12 25.06 7.58
CA GLN A 75 -6.34 25.79 7.24
C GLN A 75 -6.07 27.29 7.07
N HIS A 76 -5.28 27.90 7.96
CA HIS A 76 -4.87 29.30 7.81
C HIS A 76 -4.05 29.55 6.54
N ALA A 77 -3.14 28.63 6.19
CA ALA A 77 -2.39 28.72 4.94
C ALA A 77 -3.32 28.64 3.71
N PHE A 78 -4.35 27.78 3.76
CA PHE A 78 -5.37 27.70 2.72
C PHE A 78 -6.18 28.99 2.59
N GLU A 79 -6.65 29.57 3.69
CA GLU A 79 -7.38 30.84 3.67
C GLU A 79 -6.55 32.00 3.09
N LYS A 80 -5.24 32.00 3.36
CA LYS A 80 -4.33 33.06 2.91
C LYS A 80 -3.84 32.89 1.47
N TYR A 81 -3.65 31.65 1.02
CA TYR A 81 -2.93 31.35 -0.22
C TYR A 81 -3.68 30.44 -1.20
N GLY A 82 -4.84 29.89 -0.86
CA GLY A 82 -5.58 28.91 -1.68
C GLY A 82 -5.95 29.41 -3.07
N ASP A 83 -6.16 30.72 -3.24
CA ASP A 83 -6.41 31.34 -4.56
C ASP A 83 -5.14 31.39 -5.45
N LYS A 84 -3.96 31.24 -4.85
CA LYS A 84 -2.64 31.47 -5.48
C LYS A 84 -1.77 30.22 -5.51
N ILE A 85 -2.01 29.27 -4.61
CA ILE A 85 -1.33 27.99 -4.49
C ILE A 85 -2.42 26.91 -4.39
N ASN A 86 -2.26 25.82 -5.14
CA ASN A 86 -3.15 24.66 -5.01
C ASN A 86 -2.77 23.88 -3.74
N ILE A 87 -3.51 24.08 -2.65
CA ILE A 87 -3.23 23.46 -1.34
C ILE A 87 -4.19 22.29 -1.13
N VAL A 88 -3.64 21.08 -0.94
CA VAL A 88 -4.43 19.86 -0.75
C VAL A 88 -3.92 19.06 0.44
N ALA A 89 -4.84 18.63 1.31
CA ALA A 89 -4.54 17.67 2.35
C ALA A 89 -4.74 16.24 1.83
N VAL A 90 -3.69 15.43 1.86
CA VAL A 90 -3.69 14.03 1.39
C VAL A 90 -3.81 13.10 2.58
N ASN A 91 -4.99 12.53 2.83
CA ASN A 91 -5.14 11.48 3.82
C ASN A 91 -4.51 10.18 3.28
N ILE A 92 -3.65 9.51 4.04
CA ILE A 92 -2.85 8.39 3.54
C ILE A 92 -3.61 7.05 3.44
N GLY A 93 -4.88 7.00 3.87
CA GLY A 93 -5.74 5.81 3.73
C GLY A 93 -5.39 4.60 4.61
N ILE A 94 -4.28 4.63 5.35
CA ILE A 94 -3.85 3.52 6.21
C ILE A 94 -4.63 3.52 7.52
N ASN A 95 -5.38 2.45 7.78
CA ASN A 95 -6.28 2.32 8.93
C ASN A 95 -7.28 3.48 9.02
N GLU A 96 -7.81 3.92 7.89
CA GLU A 96 -8.72 5.05 7.84
C GLU A 96 -10.14 4.64 7.46
N ASP A 97 -11.09 5.43 7.90
CA ASP A 97 -12.48 5.35 7.46
C ASP A 97 -13.02 6.76 7.21
N MET A 98 -14.03 6.85 6.34
CA MET A 98 -14.60 8.12 5.93
C MET A 98 -15.28 8.88 7.08
N ALA A 99 -15.75 8.20 8.13
CA ALA A 99 -16.38 8.85 9.26
C ALA A 99 -15.34 9.58 10.11
N ALA A 100 -14.20 8.95 10.40
CA ALA A 100 -13.08 9.55 11.12
C ALA A 100 -12.49 10.76 10.36
N ILE A 101 -12.40 10.67 9.03
CA ILE A 101 -11.93 11.78 8.18
C ILE A 101 -12.90 12.96 8.28
N LYS A 102 -14.20 12.73 8.07
CA LYS A 102 -15.23 13.77 8.16
C LYS A 102 -15.32 14.39 9.56
N ALA A 103 -15.22 13.58 10.61
CA ALA A 103 -15.20 14.07 11.99
C ALA A 103 -14.00 14.98 12.23
N THR A 104 -12.81 14.60 11.74
CA THR A 104 -11.61 15.45 11.84
C THR A 104 -11.77 16.76 11.07
N MET A 105 -12.39 16.73 9.88
CA MET A 105 -12.69 17.94 9.11
C MET A 105 -13.60 18.89 9.89
N GLN A 106 -14.66 18.36 10.51
CA GLN A 106 -15.59 19.14 11.32
C GLN A 106 -14.93 19.72 12.57
N GLU A 107 -14.14 18.92 13.28
CA GLU A 107 -13.43 19.33 14.50
C GLU A 107 -12.50 20.53 14.26
N PHE A 108 -11.78 20.54 13.15
CA PHE A 108 -10.83 21.61 12.81
C PHE A 108 -11.39 22.67 11.86
N GLY A 109 -12.66 22.60 11.48
CA GLY A 109 -13.28 23.54 10.55
C GLY A 109 -12.60 23.56 9.17
N LEU A 110 -12.14 22.40 8.69
CA LEU A 110 -11.37 22.31 7.45
C LEU A 110 -12.27 22.57 6.23
N THR A 111 -11.91 23.58 5.44
CA THR A 111 -12.60 23.94 4.17
C THR A 111 -11.74 23.72 2.94
N LEU A 112 -10.44 23.45 3.13
CA LEU A 112 -9.52 23.13 2.04
C LEU A 112 -9.84 21.80 1.34
N PRO A 113 -9.42 21.62 0.08
CA PRO A 113 -9.50 20.34 -0.61
C PRO A 113 -8.79 19.22 0.15
N ILE A 114 -9.48 18.09 0.29
CA ILE A 114 -8.93 16.86 0.89
C ILE A 114 -9.09 15.74 -0.11
N THR A 115 -8.05 14.93 -0.28
CA THR A 115 -8.08 13.66 -1.03
C THR A 115 -7.77 12.50 -0.09
N VAL A 116 -8.15 11.29 -0.47
CA VAL A 116 -7.76 10.05 0.20
C VAL A 116 -6.91 9.25 -0.78
N ASP A 117 -5.65 9.01 -0.42
CA ASP A 117 -4.72 8.16 -1.16
C ASP A 117 -5.10 6.69 -1.00
N SER A 118 -6.25 6.34 -1.55
CA SER A 118 -6.89 5.03 -1.36
C SER A 118 -6.09 3.90 -1.99
N SER A 119 -5.16 4.16 -2.91
CA SER A 119 -4.28 3.14 -3.48
C SER A 119 -2.89 3.13 -2.83
N GLY A 120 -2.52 4.16 -2.08
CA GLY A 120 -1.14 4.39 -1.63
C GLY A 120 -0.21 4.91 -2.73
N ALA A 121 -0.73 5.19 -3.94
CA ALA A 121 0.07 5.62 -5.08
C ALA A 121 0.70 7.00 -4.84
N LEU A 122 0.00 7.94 -4.20
CA LEU A 122 0.55 9.25 -3.90
C LEU A 122 1.67 9.12 -2.86
N SER A 123 1.42 8.39 -1.77
CA SER A 123 2.39 8.13 -0.71
C SER A 123 3.67 7.49 -1.25
N LYS A 124 3.52 6.53 -2.18
CA LYS A 124 4.64 5.91 -2.90
C LYS A 124 5.37 6.92 -3.79
N ALA A 125 4.64 7.66 -4.62
CA ALA A 125 5.22 8.58 -5.59
C ALA A 125 6.08 9.67 -4.92
N PHE A 126 5.66 10.13 -3.75
CA PHE A 126 6.40 11.09 -2.94
C PHE A 126 7.42 10.46 -1.98
N ASN A 127 7.67 9.14 -2.09
CA ASN A 127 8.60 8.41 -1.22
C ASN A 127 8.37 8.75 0.26
N MET A 128 7.11 8.75 0.70
CA MET A 128 6.74 9.13 2.06
C MET A 128 7.18 8.07 3.07
N ILE A 129 7.87 8.49 4.14
CA ILE A 129 8.30 7.60 5.24
C ILE A 129 7.62 7.94 6.57
N GLY A 130 6.77 8.95 6.62
CA GLY A 130 6.19 9.46 7.86
C GLY A 130 5.08 10.46 7.60
N THR A 131 4.18 10.61 8.57
CA THR A 131 3.27 11.77 8.67
C THR A 131 3.60 12.57 9.95
N PRO A 132 3.27 13.88 10.04
CA PRO A 132 2.86 14.75 8.94
C PRO A 132 3.96 14.83 7.90
N TYR A 133 3.62 15.07 6.63
CA TYR A 133 4.62 15.31 5.60
C TYR A 133 4.16 16.39 4.65
N HIS A 134 4.94 17.45 4.56
CA HIS A 134 4.69 18.63 3.75
C HIS A 134 5.54 18.52 2.49
N ILE A 135 4.94 18.81 1.34
CA ILE A 135 5.63 18.92 0.05
C ILE A 135 5.15 20.19 -0.65
N LEU A 136 6.07 21.09 -0.97
CA LEU A 136 5.79 22.28 -1.79
C LEU A 136 6.49 22.15 -3.13
N ILE A 137 5.71 22.26 -4.20
CA ILE A 137 6.14 22.12 -5.58
C ILE A 137 5.93 23.48 -6.27
N ASP A 138 6.97 24.02 -6.89
CA ASP A 138 6.85 25.25 -7.67
C ASP A 138 6.17 25.02 -9.03
N LYS A 139 5.93 26.11 -9.77
CA LYS A 139 5.27 26.05 -11.08
C LYS A 139 6.06 25.25 -12.11
N ASN A 140 7.37 25.09 -11.96
CA ASN A 140 8.19 24.33 -12.91
C ASN A 140 8.15 22.82 -12.63
N GLY A 141 7.57 22.42 -11.49
CA GLY A 141 7.55 21.03 -11.04
C GLY A 141 8.76 20.68 -10.17
N ASN A 142 9.42 21.66 -9.54
CA ASN A 142 10.49 21.39 -8.59
C ASN A 142 9.92 21.29 -7.17
N VAL A 143 10.37 20.29 -6.41
CA VAL A 143 10.18 20.25 -4.96
C VAL A 143 11.09 21.29 -4.33
N VAL A 144 10.47 22.35 -3.81
CA VAL A 144 11.17 23.47 -3.18
C VAL A 144 11.09 23.42 -1.65
N HIS A 145 10.24 22.58 -1.09
CA HIS A 145 10.24 22.27 0.34
C HIS A 145 9.73 20.84 0.57
N HIS A 146 10.34 20.16 1.55
CA HIS A 146 9.75 19.01 2.20
C HIS A 146 10.03 19.02 3.70
N GLY A 147 9.18 18.39 4.51
CA GLY A 147 9.43 18.32 5.95
C GLY A 147 8.27 17.74 6.74
N HIS A 148 8.46 17.59 8.05
CA HIS A 148 7.46 17.04 8.98
C HIS A 148 6.86 18.09 9.92
N LYS A 149 7.18 19.37 9.69
CA LYS A 149 6.75 20.49 10.54
C LYS A 149 6.15 21.59 9.69
N ALA A 150 5.03 22.13 10.16
CA ALA A 150 4.59 23.48 9.83
C ALA A 150 5.62 24.52 10.34
N SER A 151 6.64 24.80 9.51
CA SER A 151 7.82 25.58 9.89
C SER A 151 7.80 26.98 9.28
N GLU A 152 8.57 27.91 9.87
CA GLU A 152 8.78 29.24 9.31
C GLU A 152 9.35 29.19 7.88
N GLU A 153 10.20 28.20 7.59
CA GLU A 153 10.73 27.99 6.24
C GLU A 153 9.62 27.68 5.23
N LEU A 154 8.67 26.80 5.60
CA LEU A 154 7.50 26.50 4.77
C LEU A 154 6.67 27.78 4.55
N ASP A 155 6.40 28.54 5.61
CA ASP A 155 5.58 29.75 5.55
C ASP A 155 6.21 30.82 4.65
N ASN A 156 7.52 31.01 4.74
CA ASN A 156 8.27 31.93 3.89
C ASN A 156 8.20 31.52 2.41
N LYS A 157 8.32 30.23 2.11
CA LYS A 157 8.24 29.71 0.74
C LYS A 157 6.81 29.80 0.18
N LEU A 158 5.78 29.54 0.99
CA LEU A 158 4.38 29.78 0.61
C LEU A 158 4.14 31.26 0.29
N ALA A 159 4.63 32.17 1.14
CA ALA A 159 4.52 33.60 0.89
C ALA A 159 5.19 34.02 -0.43
N GLN A 160 6.41 33.53 -0.69
CA GLN A 160 7.13 33.80 -1.94
C GLN A 160 6.40 33.27 -3.17
N LEU A 161 5.96 32.01 -3.17
CA LEU A 161 5.26 31.41 -4.32
C LEU A 161 3.86 31.99 -4.56
N SER A 162 3.27 32.64 -3.56
CA SER A 162 2.03 33.39 -3.71
C SER A 162 2.19 34.66 -4.55
N ASP A 163 3.42 35.18 -4.71
CA ASP A 163 3.71 36.26 -5.66
C ASP A 163 3.83 35.66 -7.07
N TYR A 164 2.92 36.05 -7.97
CA TYR A 164 2.90 35.55 -9.34
C TYR A 164 4.18 35.82 -10.13
N ARG A 165 4.97 36.84 -9.72
CA ARG A 165 6.26 37.20 -10.33
C ARG A 165 7.35 36.18 -10.00
N ILE A 166 7.22 35.49 -8.87
CA ILE A 166 8.16 34.43 -8.47
C ILE A 166 7.66 33.12 -9.09
N LYS A 167 8.45 32.61 -10.04
CA LYS A 167 8.12 31.35 -10.75
C LYS A 167 8.86 30.14 -10.19
N MET A 168 10.02 30.37 -9.59
CA MET A 168 10.95 29.32 -9.17
C MET A 168 11.61 29.71 -7.86
N LEU A 169 11.82 28.71 -7.00
CA LEU A 169 12.70 28.78 -5.86
C LEU A 169 13.78 27.70 -6.00
N PRO A 170 14.90 27.78 -5.28
CA PRO A 170 15.85 26.68 -5.23
C PRO A 170 15.15 25.38 -4.79
N GLY A 171 15.29 24.33 -5.58
CA GLY A 171 14.62 23.06 -5.38
C GLY A 171 15.13 21.98 -6.32
N THR A 172 14.64 20.77 -6.13
CA THR A 172 15.01 19.61 -6.94
C THR A 172 13.85 19.27 -7.87
N PRO A 173 14.09 19.00 -9.17
CA PRO A 173 13.03 18.52 -10.05
C PRO A 173 12.30 17.33 -9.43
N LEU A 174 10.97 17.34 -9.46
CA LEU A 174 10.19 16.19 -9.05
C LEU A 174 10.50 15.04 -10.01
N GLN A 175 10.97 13.93 -9.47
CA GLN A 175 11.37 12.76 -10.24
C GLN A 175 10.54 11.56 -9.80
N HIS A 176 10.13 10.75 -10.77
CA HIS A 176 9.59 9.44 -10.48
C HIS A 176 10.72 8.55 -9.92
N THR A 177 10.62 8.17 -8.65
CA THR A 177 11.60 7.28 -8.03
C THR A 177 11.17 5.83 -8.17
N THR A 178 12.01 5.03 -8.82
CA THR A 178 11.79 3.59 -8.93
C THR A 178 12.61 2.88 -7.86
N THR A 179 11.99 2.60 -6.71
CA THR A 179 12.57 1.70 -5.71
C THR A 179 12.13 0.28 -6.05
N ARG A 180 13.06 -0.67 -6.16
CA ARG A 180 12.71 -2.06 -6.40
C ARG A 180 11.98 -2.63 -5.17
N ALA A 181 10.85 -3.29 -5.39
CA ALA A 181 10.17 -4.05 -4.37
C ALA A 181 11.11 -5.06 -3.70
N PRO A 182 11.03 -5.27 -2.37
CA PRO A 182 11.79 -6.32 -1.74
C PRO A 182 11.41 -7.68 -2.32
N ASP A 183 12.41 -8.53 -2.54
CA ASP A 183 12.13 -9.92 -2.88
C ASP A 183 11.58 -10.63 -1.65
N LEU A 184 10.33 -11.07 -1.75
CA LEU A 184 9.67 -11.80 -0.68
C LEU A 184 10.16 -13.27 -0.62
N GLY A 185 10.90 -13.74 -1.63
CA GLY A 185 11.40 -15.11 -1.70
C GLY A 185 10.28 -16.14 -1.59
N GLN A 186 9.10 -15.84 -2.17
CA GLN A 186 7.91 -16.68 -2.03
C GLN A 186 8.06 -17.98 -2.81
N ASN A 187 7.82 -19.11 -2.13
CA ASN A 187 7.67 -20.39 -2.80
C ASN A 187 6.23 -20.53 -3.34
N THR A 188 6.06 -20.35 -4.65
CA THR A 188 4.74 -20.39 -5.30
C THR A 188 4.07 -21.76 -5.26
N ASP A 189 4.82 -22.84 -5.03
CA ASP A 189 4.29 -24.22 -4.98
C ASP A 189 3.79 -24.60 -3.58
N LYS A 190 3.98 -23.73 -2.58
CA LYS A 190 3.57 -23.92 -1.19
C LYS A 190 2.50 -22.91 -0.77
N LEU A 191 1.86 -23.21 0.36
CA LEU A 191 1.06 -22.20 1.06
C LEU A 191 2.01 -21.15 1.63
N SER A 192 1.80 -19.88 1.28
CA SER A 192 2.54 -18.75 1.85
C SER A 192 1.64 -17.96 2.79
N ALA A 193 2.22 -17.40 3.85
CA ALA A 193 1.55 -16.53 4.80
C ALA A 193 2.24 -15.16 4.83
N LEU A 194 1.51 -14.13 4.44
CA LEU A 194 1.97 -12.75 4.31
C LEU A 194 1.31 -11.92 5.40
N PHE A 195 2.09 -11.53 6.40
CA PHE A 195 1.61 -10.75 7.53
C PHE A 195 2.02 -9.29 7.39
N PHE A 196 1.08 -8.43 7.06
CA PHE A 196 1.29 -7.00 6.92
C PHE A 196 1.09 -6.31 8.26
N LEU A 197 2.07 -5.50 8.67
CA LEU A 197 2.07 -4.84 9.97
C LEU A 197 2.77 -3.48 9.93
N SER A 198 2.65 -2.73 11.02
CA SER A 198 3.51 -1.58 11.32
C SER A 198 4.12 -1.72 12.71
N THR A 199 5.29 -1.14 12.93
CA THR A 199 6.02 -1.24 14.21
C THR A 199 5.45 -0.35 15.32
N TRP A 200 4.48 0.50 14.98
CA TRP A 200 3.90 1.51 15.87
C TRP A 200 2.44 1.28 16.21
N CYS A 201 1.73 0.37 15.51
CA CYS A 201 0.28 0.22 15.67
C CYS A 201 -0.15 -0.11 17.11
N ASP A 202 0.60 -0.97 17.80
CA ASP A 202 0.28 -1.42 19.14
C ASP A 202 0.46 -0.34 20.21
N TRP A 203 1.53 0.46 20.15
CA TRP A 203 1.81 1.46 21.18
C TRP A 203 1.30 2.85 20.83
N TYR A 204 1.42 3.30 19.58
CA TYR A 204 1.08 4.68 19.19
C TYR A 204 -0.42 4.92 19.22
N LEU A 205 -1.20 3.90 18.87
CA LEU A 205 -2.67 3.97 18.84
C LEU A 205 -3.32 3.63 20.17
N LYS A 206 -2.54 3.31 21.22
CA LYS A 206 -3.08 2.79 22.48
C LYS A 206 -4.12 3.72 23.10
N ASP A 207 -3.85 5.02 23.10
CA ASP A 207 -4.73 6.01 23.75
C ASP A 207 -5.82 6.50 22.80
N SER A 208 -5.51 6.67 21.51
CA SER A 208 -6.44 7.24 20.52
C SER A 208 -7.38 6.22 19.89
N ARG A 209 -6.95 4.96 19.79
CA ARG A 209 -7.67 3.85 19.14
C ARG A 209 -7.35 2.52 19.84
N PRO A 210 -7.78 2.34 21.10
CA PRO A 210 -7.40 1.19 21.92
C PRO A 210 -7.78 -0.16 21.30
N ALA A 211 -8.94 -0.26 20.63
CA ALA A 211 -9.36 -1.50 19.94
C ALA A 211 -8.38 -1.89 18.81
N MET A 212 -7.91 -0.93 18.02
CA MET A 212 -6.93 -1.18 16.95
C MET A 212 -5.56 -1.56 17.52
N SER A 213 -5.13 -0.88 18.58
CA SER A 213 -3.89 -1.22 19.31
C SER A 213 -3.93 -2.66 19.86
N ALA A 214 -5.06 -3.06 20.46
CA ALA A 214 -5.28 -4.43 20.92
C ALA A 214 -5.26 -5.43 19.75
N ASN A 215 -5.93 -5.10 18.64
CA ASN A 215 -5.94 -5.92 17.43
C ASN A 215 -4.53 -6.19 16.89
N CYS A 216 -3.67 -5.17 16.85
CA CYS A 216 -2.26 -5.29 16.46
C CYS A 216 -1.45 -6.21 17.38
N THR A 217 -1.71 -6.14 18.69
CA THR A 217 -1.05 -7.02 19.67
C THR A 217 -1.52 -8.47 19.49
N ASN A 218 -2.83 -8.69 19.37
CA ASN A 218 -3.41 -10.01 19.17
C ASN A 218 -2.93 -10.68 17.88
N ALA A 219 -2.86 -9.90 16.79
CA ALA A 219 -2.40 -10.38 15.50
C ALA A 219 -0.95 -10.88 15.57
N GLN A 220 -0.05 -10.09 16.16
CA GLN A 220 1.37 -10.48 16.28
C GLN A 220 1.54 -11.72 17.17
N GLN A 221 0.80 -11.81 18.28
CA GLN A 221 0.82 -12.99 19.14
C GLN A 221 0.34 -14.24 18.40
N LEU A 222 -0.79 -14.14 17.68
CA LEU A 222 -1.32 -15.25 16.90
C LEU A 222 -0.33 -15.70 15.82
N VAL A 223 0.25 -14.76 15.06
CA VAL A 223 1.20 -15.09 13.99
C VAL A 223 2.46 -15.76 14.54
N ASN A 224 2.96 -15.35 15.72
CA ASN A 224 4.06 -16.04 16.38
C ASN A 224 3.73 -17.50 16.71
N THR A 225 2.54 -17.75 17.26
CA THR A 225 2.06 -19.12 17.53
C THR A 225 1.93 -19.93 16.25
N LEU A 226 1.25 -19.38 15.23
CA LEU A 226 1.04 -20.08 13.95
C LEU A 226 2.36 -20.40 13.24
N TYR A 227 3.34 -19.50 13.30
CA TYR A 227 4.68 -19.73 12.76
C TYR A 227 5.39 -20.89 13.47
N THR A 228 5.32 -20.92 14.80
CA THR A 228 5.95 -21.96 15.62
C THR A 228 5.33 -23.33 15.35
N ASP A 229 4.00 -23.37 15.24
CA ASP A 229 3.25 -24.61 15.04
C ASP A 229 3.33 -25.12 13.59
N ASN A 230 3.58 -24.25 12.61
CA ASN A 230 3.51 -24.56 11.18
C ASN A 230 4.70 -23.96 10.41
N PRO A 231 5.94 -24.41 10.69
CA PRO A 231 7.15 -23.87 10.06
C PRO A 231 7.27 -24.21 8.56
N GLU A 232 6.46 -25.14 8.06
CA GLU A 232 6.43 -25.55 6.66
C GLU A 232 5.72 -24.55 5.73
N ILE A 233 4.88 -23.67 6.29
CA ILE A 233 4.26 -22.55 5.58
C ILE A 233 5.35 -21.50 5.29
N ASP A 234 5.31 -20.89 4.12
CA ASP A 234 6.27 -19.84 3.77
C ASP A 234 5.85 -18.49 4.36
N TRP A 235 6.33 -18.21 5.58
CA TRP A 235 5.96 -17.02 6.36
C TRP A 235 6.83 -15.80 6.01
N ARG A 236 6.19 -14.66 5.76
CA ARG A 236 6.84 -13.35 5.63
C ARG A 236 6.03 -12.29 6.35
N GLY A 237 6.66 -11.56 7.27
CA GLY A 237 6.11 -10.30 7.76
C GLY A 237 6.56 -9.14 6.88
N ILE A 238 5.60 -8.41 6.33
CA ILE A 238 5.80 -7.25 5.47
C ILE A 238 5.47 -6.00 6.28
N VAL A 239 6.51 -5.23 6.60
CA VAL A 239 6.42 -4.12 7.53
C VAL A 239 6.28 -2.82 6.74
N SER A 240 5.27 -2.02 7.08
CA SER A 240 5.09 -0.69 6.51
C SER A 240 6.31 0.17 6.83
N ARG A 241 6.86 0.84 5.81
CA ARG A 241 7.92 1.85 5.94
C ARG A 241 7.49 3.10 6.71
N LEU A 242 6.19 3.31 6.92
CA LEU A 242 5.67 4.45 7.66
C LEU A 242 6.20 4.42 9.10
N TRP A 243 7.00 5.43 9.45
CA TRP A 243 7.74 5.58 10.70
C TRP A 243 8.58 4.36 11.09
N THR A 244 9.02 3.55 10.12
CA THR A 244 9.76 2.33 10.40
C THR A 244 11.07 2.30 9.61
N GLY A 245 12.17 2.40 10.33
CA GLY A 245 13.50 2.03 9.85
C GLY A 245 14.00 0.73 10.48
N LYS A 246 15.29 0.44 10.26
CA LYS A 246 15.96 -0.75 10.82
C LYS A 246 15.93 -0.78 12.36
N LYS A 247 16.04 0.39 13.00
CA LYS A 247 16.03 0.53 14.46
C LYS A 247 14.67 0.15 15.04
N GLU A 248 13.60 0.72 14.48
CA GLU A 248 12.23 0.47 14.91
C GLU A 248 11.83 -0.98 14.67
N LEU A 249 12.25 -1.55 13.52
CA LEU A 249 12.06 -2.97 13.24
C LEU A 249 12.74 -3.87 14.28
N ASN A 250 13.99 -3.58 14.65
CA ASN A 250 14.69 -4.37 15.66
C ASN A 250 14.02 -4.29 17.03
N ALA A 251 13.64 -3.08 17.47
CA ALA A 251 12.91 -2.89 18.72
C ALA A 251 11.56 -3.63 18.72
N TYR A 252 10.86 -3.64 17.58
CA TYR A 252 9.61 -4.39 17.42
C TYR A 252 9.84 -5.91 17.54
N ARG A 253 10.88 -6.43 16.89
CA ARG A 253 11.26 -7.86 16.98
C ARG A 253 11.57 -8.27 18.41
N GLU A 254 12.32 -7.46 19.14
CA GLU A 254 12.68 -7.71 20.53
C GLU A 254 11.45 -7.69 21.43
N LYS A 255 10.60 -6.65 21.31
CA LYS A 255 9.38 -6.48 22.12
C LYS A 255 8.41 -7.65 21.97
N HIS A 256 8.22 -8.13 20.75
CA HIS A 256 7.23 -9.16 20.42
C HIS A 256 7.84 -10.55 20.23
N HIS A 257 9.14 -10.72 20.50
CA HIS A 257 9.89 -11.97 20.31
C HIS A 257 9.69 -12.61 18.92
N VAL A 258 9.65 -11.79 17.87
CA VAL A 258 9.28 -12.22 16.52
C VAL A 258 10.34 -13.16 15.93
N GLN A 259 9.94 -14.40 15.64
CA GLN A 259 10.79 -15.43 15.07
C GLN A 259 10.67 -15.57 13.54
N HIS A 260 9.50 -15.24 12.98
CA HIS A 260 9.30 -15.30 11.54
C HIS A 260 10.08 -14.19 10.80
N PRO A 261 10.48 -14.40 9.53
CA PRO A 261 11.18 -13.39 8.76
C PRO A 261 10.36 -12.09 8.64
N LEU A 262 11.03 -10.95 8.78
CA LEU A 262 10.46 -9.61 8.57
C LEU A 262 11.23 -8.87 7.49
N VAL A 263 10.52 -8.15 6.64
CA VAL A 263 11.09 -7.23 5.65
C VAL A 263 10.30 -5.93 5.63
N ILE A 264 11.01 -4.80 5.55
CA ILE A 264 10.36 -3.49 5.35
C ILE A 264 10.03 -3.37 3.87
N ASP A 265 8.78 -3.04 3.55
CA ASP A 265 8.41 -2.66 2.20
C ASP A 265 8.92 -1.24 1.90
N THR A 266 10.18 -1.15 1.51
CA THR A 266 10.84 0.12 1.20
C THR A 266 10.34 0.74 -0.10
N SER A 267 9.70 0.00 -1.01
CA SER A 267 9.16 0.60 -2.24
C SER A 267 7.68 0.96 -2.13
N GLY A 268 6.95 0.34 -1.20
CA GLY A 268 5.49 0.42 -1.10
C GLY A 268 4.77 -0.49 -2.09
N ASP A 269 5.48 -1.14 -3.01
CA ASP A 269 4.87 -1.97 -4.05
C ASP A 269 4.17 -3.20 -3.49
N VAL A 270 4.65 -3.74 -2.38
CA VAL A 270 4.07 -4.96 -1.81
C VAL A 270 2.71 -4.62 -1.19
N PHE A 271 2.63 -3.54 -0.43
CA PHE A 271 1.35 -3.05 0.08
C PHE A 271 0.34 -2.75 -1.03
N LEU A 272 0.79 -2.10 -2.11
CA LEU A 272 -0.02 -1.80 -3.30
C LEU A 272 -0.49 -3.08 -4.00
N LYS A 273 0.43 -4.03 -4.25
CA LYS A 273 0.15 -5.30 -4.94
C LYS A 273 -0.94 -6.12 -4.24
N TYR A 274 -0.95 -6.12 -2.91
CA TYR A 274 -1.90 -6.88 -2.10
C TYR A 274 -3.09 -6.05 -1.59
N ASP A 275 -3.23 -4.80 -2.08
CA ASP A 275 -4.29 -3.86 -1.68
C ASP A 275 -4.44 -3.73 -0.16
N VAL A 276 -3.31 -3.65 0.57
CA VAL A 276 -3.32 -3.62 2.03
C VAL A 276 -3.37 -2.18 2.54
N LYS A 277 -4.50 -1.83 3.15
CA LYS A 277 -4.73 -0.50 3.77
C LYS A 277 -5.05 -0.60 5.25
N HIS A 278 -5.49 -1.77 5.71
CA HIS A 278 -5.77 -2.04 7.11
C HIS A 278 -4.59 -2.80 7.71
N LEU A 279 -4.05 -2.30 8.81
CA LEU A 279 -2.98 -2.93 9.56
C LEU A 279 -3.49 -3.27 10.96
N PRO A 280 -3.33 -4.52 11.42
CA PRO A 280 -2.62 -5.60 10.78
C PRO A 280 -3.48 -6.31 9.71
N THR A 281 -2.84 -7.00 8.76
CA THR A 281 -3.54 -7.89 7.80
C THR A 281 -2.75 -9.19 7.63
N LEU A 282 -3.40 -10.35 7.72
CA LEU A 282 -2.83 -11.64 7.35
C LEU A 282 -3.46 -12.12 6.03
N ILE A 283 -2.62 -12.42 5.04
CA ILE A 283 -3.04 -13.00 3.76
C ILE A 283 -2.40 -14.37 3.61
N LEU A 284 -3.19 -15.39 3.25
CA LEU A 284 -2.63 -16.66 2.77
C LEU A 284 -2.73 -16.71 1.25
N THR A 285 -1.66 -17.19 0.62
CA THR A 285 -1.63 -17.40 -0.83
C THR A 285 -1.26 -18.82 -1.19
N ARG A 286 -1.79 -19.30 -2.31
CA ARG A 286 -1.43 -20.58 -2.94
C ARG A 286 -1.31 -20.37 -4.44
N ASN A 287 -0.18 -20.77 -5.03
CA ASN A 287 0.09 -20.56 -6.46
C ASN A 287 -0.06 -19.08 -6.86
N GLY A 288 0.41 -18.17 -6.00
CA GLY A 288 0.33 -16.72 -6.20
C GLY A 288 -1.08 -16.11 -6.04
N LYS A 289 -2.12 -16.90 -5.76
CA LYS A 289 -3.49 -16.41 -5.56
C LYS A 289 -3.82 -16.32 -4.08
N GLU A 290 -4.46 -15.23 -3.69
CA GLU A 290 -5.04 -15.07 -2.36
C GLU A 290 -6.16 -16.11 -2.15
N VAL A 291 -6.08 -16.84 -1.03
CA VAL A 291 -7.09 -17.82 -0.62
C VAL A 291 -7.71 -17.49 0.73
N PHE A 292 -7.13 -16.54 1.45
CA PHE A 292 -7.58 -16.10 2.77
C PHE A 292 -7.06 -14.70 3.06
N ARG A 293 -7.89 -13.88 3.72
CA ARG A 293 -7.52 -12.58 4.27
C ARG A 293 -8.21 -12.39 5.62
N GLU A 294 -7.47 -11.86 6.57
CA GLU A 294 -7.99 -11.45 7.88
C GLU A 294 -7.39 -10.12 8.30
N THR A 295 -8.23 -9.27 8.89
CA THR A 295 -7.86 -7.97 9.45
C THR A 295 -8.32 -7.82 10.90
N ASP A 296 -9.21 -8.70 11.37
CA ASP A 296 -9.73 -8.74 12.73
C ASP A 296 -9.18 -9.96 13.49
N PHE A 297 -8.41 -9.67 14.53
CA PHE A 297 -7.74 -10.60 15.41
C PHE A 297 -8.31 -10.54 16.84
N SER A 298 -9.55 -10.05 17.01
CA SER A 298 -10.27 -10.08 18.28
C SER A 298 -10.66 -11.49 18.73
N HIS A 299 -10.77 -12.45 17.80
CA HIS A 299 -11.20 -13.83 18.05
C HIS A 299 -10.20 -14.88 17.54
N THR A 300 -9.01 -14.93 18.15
CA THR A 300 -7.85 -15.70 17.68
C THR A 300 -8.05 -17.21 17.62
N THR A 301 -8.84 -17.82 18.52
CA THR A 301 -9.12 -19.27 18.50
C THR A 301 -9.89 -19.68 17.24
N ALA A 302 -11.02 -19.00 16.96
CA ALA A 302 -11.83 -19.28 15.77
C ALA A 302 -11.04 -19.01 14.48
N LEU A 303 -10.20 -17.97 14.48
CA LEU A 303 -9.30 -17.66 13.39
C LEU A 303 -8.26 -18.76 13.16
N THR A 304 -7.66 -19.29 14.22
CA THR A 304 -6.70 -20.41 14.15
C THR A 304 -7.35 -21.62 13.47
N ASP A 305 -8.57 -21.98 13.86
CA ASP A 305 -9.28 -23.13 13.29
C ASP A 305 -9.64 -22.92 11.81
N ARG A 306 -9.98 -21.68 11.41
CA ARG A 306 -10.17 -21.33 10.00
C ARG A 306 -8.87 -21.48 9.20
N ILE A 307 -7.75 -20.98 9.71
CA ILE A 307 -6.43 -21.05 9.03
C ILE A 307 -5.98 -22.52 8.88
N LYS A 308 -6.22 -23.38 9.87
CA LYS A 308 -5.93 -24.83 9.81
C LYS A 308 -6.50 -25.53 8.59
N THR A 309 -7.65 -25.09 8.09
CA THR A 309 -8.29 -25.71 6.91
C THR A 309 -7.45 -25.59 5.65
N PHE A 310 -6.53 -24.62 5.59
CA PHE A 310 -5.68 -24.38 4.43
C PHE A 310 -4.44 -25.26 4.38
N TYR A 311 -3.89 -25.70 5.52
CA TYR A 311 -2.68 -26.54 5.56
C TYR A 311 -2.93 -27.99 5.98
N SER A 312 -4.06 -28.31 6.62
CA SER A 312 -4.39 -29.68 7.08
C SER A 312 -4.75 -30.69 5.97
N ARG A 313 -4.64 -30.36 4.68
CA ARG A 313 -4.88 -31.34 3.58
C ARG A 313 -3.61 -32.13 3.25
N LYS A 314 -3.18 -33.02 4.15
CA LYS A 314 -2.32 -34.18 3.80
C LYS A 314 -2.21 -35.26 4.89
N THR A 315 -3.33 -35.78 5.39
CA THR A 315 -3.36 -37.11 6.02
C THR A 315 -4.66 -37.85 5.72
N SER A 316 -5.01 -38.01 4.44
CA SER A 316 -5.80 -39.19 4.07
C SER A 316 -4.81 -40.35 3.97
N LYS A 317 -4.65 -41.09 5.07
CA LYS A 317 -4.03 -42.42 5.00
C LYS A 317 -4.93 -43.25 4.10
N THR A 318 -4.43 -43.61 2.93
CA THR A 318 -4.83 -44.83 2.23
C THR A 318 -4.72 -45.98 3.23
N THR A 319 -5.86 -46.43 3.74
CA THR A 319 -5.95 -47.70 4.46
C THR A 319 -5.65 -48.81 3.44
N HIS A 320 -4.39 -49.25 3.41
CA HIS A 320 -4.06 -50.54 2.82
C HIS A 320 -4.78 -51.61 3.65
N ASN A 321 -5.83 -52.19 3.08
CA ASN A 321 -6.42 -53.43 3.55
C ASN A 321 -5.35 -54.53 3.44
N THR A 322 -4.77 -54.93 4.56
CA THR A 322 -4.05 -56.19 4.70
C THR A 322 -5.09 -57.32 4.80
N PRO A 323 -5.04 -58.38 3.97
CA PRO A 323 -5.89 -59.54 4.16
C PRO A 323 -5.43 -60.35 5.38
N SER A 324 -6.37 -60.71 6.26
CA SER A 324 -6.14 -61.66 7.36
C SER A 324 -5.61 -63.01 6.87
N PRO A 325 -4.73 -63.68 7.64
CA PRO A 325 -4.29 -65.03 7.31
C PRO A 325 -5.41 -66.05 7.59
N ILE A 326 -5.68 -66.89 6.59
CA ILE A 326 -6.56 -68.06 6.70
C ILE A 326 -5.86 -69.09 7.56
N ASN A 327 -6.44 -69.37 8.72
CA ASN A 327 -6.04 -70.44 9.62
C ASN A 327 -6.48 -71.79 9.03
N THR A 328 -5.54 -72.65 8.64
CA THR A 328 -5.81 -74.04 8.27
C THR A 328 -5.36 -74.96 9.39
N ALA A 329 -6.31 -75.37 10.23
CA ALA A 329 -6.13 -76.47 11.17
C ALA A 329 -6.49 -77.79 10.46
N LYS A 330 -5.50 -78.67 10.30
CA LYS A 330 -5.67 -80.12 10.16
C LYS A 330 -4.49 -80.79 10.85
N HIS A 331 -4.76 -81.46 11.97
CA HIS A 331 -4.36 -82.83 12.25
C HIS A 331 -5.16 -83.38 13.43
#